data_AF-A0A1E8Q9B0-F1
#
_entry.id   AF-A0A1E8Q9B0-F1
#
_cell.length_a   1.000
_cell.length_b   1.000
_cell.length_c   1.000
_cell.angle_alpha   90.00
_cell.angle_beta   90.00
_cell.angle_gamma   90.00
#
_symmetry.space_group_name_H-M   'P 1'
#
loop_
_entity.id
_entity.type
_entity.pdbx_description
1 polymer ?
#
loop_
_entity_poly.entity_id
_entity_poly.type
_entity_poly.pdbx_seq_one_letter_code
_entity_poly.pdbx_strand_id
1 'polypeptide(L)'
;MGIQFRLGPNDHKPVEDFLSREHTGTDAITLDTKAARHQGAAAAAAIEAGLQVYWEPAAERLAEAGFGLDKLPLWTGQPYHIDHLSADQAARAALVALTVEKHPALVTHVTAPHFYVTDERTARLNVDLAERTRLAVGEDKPTRAVVTVSTTALGRIGIDLAAEYASAGIGHIEIRLSPFGGDDEGIRKIRTAFAMLDQFREHDLNVTLGLSGNIGRAALAMGHADAYSVGVGMLEKVNHAQTMARYRRAPDPDKDQGGGAAGGIYLPRLGATVPAKAARQLLSHTDIRTRVGCRIGSCRNSVTGPLDDRRAHYLHSRASEVAEMLRRPAPWRGAMEIDRLNEAIGLRDRVNEHYLSDDVHKLGTRTLRSLVDEIEHEQQQAS
;
A
#
# COMPACT_ATOMS: atom_id res chain seq x y z
N MET A 1 9.90 1.65 11.14
CA MET A 1 10.17 0.90 9.89
C MET A 1 9.40 -0.40 9.90
N GLY A 2 8.72 -0.74 8.80
CA GLY A 2 7.97 -2.00 8.72
C GLY A 2 6.89 -2.02 7.66
N ILE A 3 5.92 -2.93 7.80
CA ILE A 3 4.76 -2.99 6.93
C ILE A 3 3.60 -2.15 7.48
N GLN A 4 2.87 -1.50 6.59
CA GLN A 4 1.65 -0.77 6.92
C GLN A 4 0.43 -1.46 6.31
N PHE A 5 -0.56 -1.82 7.13
CA PHE A 5 -1.77 -2.49 6.66
C PHE A 5 -2.90 -1.51 6.42
N ARG A 6 -3.42 -1.47 5.19
CA ARG A 6 -4.62 -0.72 4.84
C ARG A 6 -5.85 -1.60 5.00
N LEU A 7 -6.73 -1.20 5.90
CA LEU A 7 -7.98 -1.90 6.17
C LEU A 7 -8.97 -1.61 5.05
N GLY A 8 -9.68 -2.65 4.62
CA GLY A 8 -10.95 -2.56 3.95
C GLY A 8 -12.12 -2.56 4.95
N PRO A 9 -13.37 -2.44 4.45
CA PRO A 9 -14.55 -2.28 5.30
C PRO A 9 -14.75 -3.38 6.35
N ASN A 10 -14.31 -4.61 6.05
CA ASN A 10 -14.58 -5.80 6.87
C ASN A 10 -13.34 -6.32 7.61
N ASP A 11 -12.28 -5.52 7.72
CA ASP A 11 -11.01 -5.97 8.27
C ASP A 11 -10.81 -5.61 9.76
N HIS A 12 -11.78 -4.91 10.37
CA HIS A 12 -11.67 -4.38 11.74
C HIS A 12 -11.38 -5.46 12.80
N LYS A 13 -12.22 -6.51 12.90
CA LYS A 13 -12.01 -7.59 13.89
C LYS A 13 -10.71 -8.37 13.66
N PRO A 14 -10.40 -8.86 12.44
CA PRO A 14 -9.14 -9.58 12.22
C PRO A 14 -7.90 -8.75 12.53
N VAL A 15 -7.92 -7.44 12.24
CA VAL A 15 -6.79 -6.55 12.58
C VAL A 15 -6.70 -6.32 14.08
N GLU A 16 -7.81 -6.06 14.77
CA GLU A 16 -7.84 -5.93 16.24
C GLU A 16 -7.27 -7.18 16.94
N ASP A 17 -7.75 -8.37 16.54
CA ASP A 17 -7.27 -9.66 17.08
C ASP A 17 -5.78 -9.90 16.79
N PHE A 18 -5.30 -9.51 15.60
CA PHE A 18 -3.90 -9.61 15.21
C PHE A 18 -3.00 -8.71 16.07
N LEU A 19 -3.39 -7.44 16.22
CA LEU A 19 -2.62 -6.42 16.92
C LEU A 19 -2.48 -6.73 18.42
N SER A 20 -3.51 -7.30 19.03
CA SER A 20 -3.49 -7.72 20.44
C SER A 20 -2.57 -8.91 20.75
N ARG A 21 -2.04 -9.61 19.72
CA ARG A 21 -1.27 -10.85 19.90
C ARG A 21 0.16 -10.75 19.38
N GLU A 22 0.33 -10.63 18.07
CA GLU A 22 1.65 -10.73 17.42
C GLU A 22 1.70 -9.79 16.21
N HIS A 23 2.22 -8.59 16.42
CA HIS A 23 2.27 -7.52 15.41
C HIS A 23 3.71 -7.13 15.00
N THR A 24 4.73 -7.86 15.47
CA THR A 24 6.13 -7.60 15.14
C THR A 24 6.34 -7.46 13.63
N GLY A 25 7.06 -6.41 13.21
CA GLY A 25 7.26 -6.08 11.80
C GLY A 25 6.20 -5.15 11.21
N THR A 26 5.10 -4.90 11.93
CA THR A 26 4.10 -3.89 11.58
C THR A 26 4.53 -2.51 12.09
N ASP A 27 4.32 -1.49 11.27
CA ASP A 27 4.66 -0.09 11.57
C ASP A 27 3.40 0.77 11.74
N ALA A 28 2.36 0.50 10.95
CA ALA A 28 1.12 1.25 10.99
C ALA A 28 -0.10 0.47 10.50
N ILE A 29 -1.29 0.99 10.81
CA ILE A 29 -2.52 0.67 10.09
C ILE A 29 -3.11 1.93 9.45
N THR A 30 -3.78 1.76 8.30
CA THR A 30 -4.57 2.82 7.67
C THR A 30 -6.04 2.42 7.64
N LEU A 31 -6.88 3.23 8.29
CA LEU A 31 -8.32 3.03 8.34
C LEU A 31 -8.94 3.24 6.94
N ASP A 32 -10.01 2.49 6.67
CA ASP A 32 -10.77 2.60 5.42
C ASP A 32 -11.49 3.95 5.36
N THR A 33 -11.42 4.61 4.21
CA THR A 33 -12.01 5.94 4.00
C THR A 33 -13.50 6.00 4.37
N LYS A 34 -14.26 4.94 4.09
CA LYS A 34 -15.73 4.90 4.28
C LYS A 34 -16.15 4.21 5.58
N ALA A 35 -15.33 3.27 6.06
CA ALA A 35 -15.66 2.43 7.21
C ALA A 35 -14.92 2.81 8.50
N ALA A 36 -14.10 3.87 8.52
CA ALA A 36 -13.31 4.29 9.68
C ALA A 36 -14.12 4.37 10.99
N ARG A 37 -15.37 4.82 10.95
CA ARG A 37 -16.27 4.88 12.12
C ARG A 37 -16.51 3.52 12.80
N HIS A 38 -16.36 2.42 12.06
CA HIS A 38 -16.52 1.04 12.54
C HIS A 38 -15.18 0.38 12.88
N GLN A 39 -14.06 1.09 12.73
CA GLN A 39 -12.70 0.57 12.92
C GLN A 39 -12.01 1.15 14.17
N GLY A 40 -12.76 1.78 15.07
CA GLY A 40 -12.23 2.42 16.28
C GLY A 40 -11.51 1.46 17.23
N ALA A 41 -12.00 0.22 17.37
CA ALA A 41 -11.34 -0.79 18.21
C ALA A 41 -9.97 -1.20 17.66
N ALA A 42 -9.88 -1.43 16.33
CA ALA A 42 -8.60 -1.69 15.67
C ALA A 42 -7.63 -0.50 15.78
N ALA A 43 -8.14 0.73 15.70
CA ALA A 43 -7.35 1.94 15.92
C ALA A 43 -6.81 2.04 17.35
N ALA A 44 -7.66 1.75 18.35
CA ALA A 44 -7.25 1.74 19.75
C ALA A 44 -6.18 0.67 20.03
N ALA A 45 -6.37 -0.56 19.52
CA ALA A 45 -5.40 -1.64 19.64
C ALA A 45 -4.05 -1.29 18.98
N ALA A 46 -4.06 -0.59 17.85
CA ALA A 46 -2.83 -0.11 17.21
C ALA A 46 -2.10 0.94 18.06
N ILE A 47 -2.82 1.90 18.64
CA ILE A 47 -2.24 2.91 19.54
C ILE A 47 -1.65 2.26 20.79
N GLU A 48 -2.37 1.31 21.40
CA GLU A 48 -1.88 0.55 22.56
C GLU A 48 -0.62 -0.26 22.25
N ALA A 49 -0.52 -0.79 21.02
CA ALA A 49 0.67 -1.46 20.51
C ALA A 49 1.81 -0.50 20.09
N GLY A 50 1.65 0.82 20.25
CA GLY A 50 2.64 1.83 19.85
C GLY A 50 2.79 2.01 18.34
N LEU A 51 1.80 1.58 17.56
CA LEU A 51 1.80 1.69 16.10
C LEU A 51 1.16 3.00 15.63
N GLN A 52 1.53 3.42 14.42
CA GLN A 52 0.89 4.56 13.79
C GLN A 52 -0.50 4.19 13.27
N VAL A 53 -1.44 5.12 13.42
CA VAL A 53 -2.81 5.01 12.88
C VAL A 53 -3.04 6.17 11.93
N TYR A 54 -3.29 5.82 10.67
CA TYR A 54 -3.59 6.74 9.58
C TYR A 54 -5.05 6.60 9.14
N TRP A 55 -5.57 7.64 8.49
CA TRP A 55 -6.81 7.58 7.73
C TRP A 55 -6.59 8.24 6.39
N GLU A 56 -7.12 7.65 5.32
CA GLU A 56 -6.94 8.17 3.96
C GLU A 56 -8.19 8.92 3.50
N PRO A 57 -8.11 10.24 3.27
CA PRO A 57 -9.24 11.03 2.80
C PRO A 57 -9.74 10.65 1.40
N ALA A 58 -8.87 10.09 0.55
CA ALA A 58 -9.14 9.69 -0.83
C ALA A 58 -9.74 10.82 -1.71
N ALA A 59 -9.31 12.07 -1.48
CA ALA A 59 -9.73 13.25 -2.22
C ALA A 59 -9.51 13.11 -3.74
N GLU A 60 -8.45 12.41 -4.17
CA GLU A 60 -8.18 12.09 -5.58
C GLU A 60 -9.37 11.45 -6.30
N ARG A 61 -10.20 10.66 -5.59
CA ARG A 61 -11.37 9.98 -6.16
C ARG A 61 -12.57 10.92 -6.36
N LEU A 62 -12.51 12.10 -5.74
CA LEU A 62 -13.54 13.12 -5.80
C LEU A 62 -13.24 14.19 -6.87
N ALA A 63 -12.17 14.03 -7.65
CA ALA A 63 -11.85 14.93 -8.75
C ALA A 63 -12.64 14.66 -10.04
N GLU A 64 -13.34 13.52 -10.11
CA GLU A 64 -14.15 13.15 -11.27
C GLU A 64 -15.55 12.70 -10.87
N ALA A 65 -16.50 12.80 -11.80
CA ALA A 65 -17.84 12.25 -11.63
C ALA A 65 -17.82 10.71 -11.59
N GLY A 66 -18.72 10.13 -10.81
CA GLY A 66 -18.87 8.70 -10.66
C GLY A 66 -19.99 8.33 -9.69
N PHE A 67 -20.21 7.03 -9.52
CA PHE A 67 -21.23 6.49 -8.63
C PHE A 67 -20.67 6.26 -7.22
N GLY A 68 -21.51 6.47 -6.20
CA GLY A 68 -21.16 6.16 -4.80
C GLY A 68 -20.13 7.12 -4.17
N LEU A 69 -19.98 8.33 -4.73
CA LEU A 69 -19.12 9.39 -4.20
C LEU A 69 -19.69 10.01 -2.91
N ASP A 70 -21.02 10.02 -2.77
CA ASP A 70 -21.76 10.40 -1.56
C ASP A 70 -21.35 9.60 -0.31
N LYS A 71 -20.78 8.41 -0.51
CA LYS A 71 -20.25 7.56 0.56
C LYS A 71 -18.86 7.99 1.04
N LEU A 72 -18.19 8.94 0.38
CA LEU A 72 -16.87 9.45 0.76
C LEU A 72 -17.02 10.67 1.68
N PRO A 73 -16.30 10.75 2.81
CA PRO A 73 -16.54 11.80 3.81
C PRO A 73 -16.30 13.24 3.35
N LEU A 74 -15.47 13.43 2.31
CA LEU A 74 -15.16 14.76 1.76
C LEU A 74 -16.04 15.15 0.57
N TRP A 75 -17.09 14.38 0.24
CA TRP A 75 -17.97 14.73 -0.86
C TRP A 75 -18.86 15.93 -0.52
N THR A 76 -18.86 16.94 -1.40
CA THR A 76 -19.61 18.20 -1.22
C THR A 76 -20.78 18.33 -2.19
N GLY A 77 -21.16 17.25 -2.89
CA GLY A 77 -22.23 17.24 -3.88
C GLY A 77 -21.75 17.39 -5.33
N GLN A 78 -20.49 17.79 -5.54
CA GLN A 78 -19.90 17.95 -6.87
C GLN A 78 -18.40 17.60 -6.87
N PRO A 79 -17.83 17.18 -8.02
CA PRO A 79 -16.41 16.91 -8.13
C PRO A 79 -15.53 18.13 -7.84
N TYR A 80 -14.36 17.91 -7.25
CA TYR A 80 -13.34 18.95 -7.08
C TYR A 80 -12.66 19.24 -8.41
N HIS A 81 -12.74 20.50 -8.85
CA HIS A 81 -12.02 20.97 -10.02
C HIS A 81 -10.61 21.44 -9.62
N ILE A 82 -9.58 20.76 -10.13
CA ILE A 82 -8.17 21.07 -9.83
C ILE A 82 -7.81 22.51 -10.23
N ASP A 83 -8.35 23.00 -11.36
CA ASP A 83 -8.13 24.38 -11.81
C ASP A 83 -8.67 25.40 -10.80
N HIS A 84 -9.87 25.15 -10.28
CA HIS A 84 -10.50 26.00 -9.27
C HIS A 84 -9.69 25.97 -7.96
N LEU A 85 -9.34 24.78 -7.47
CA LEU A 85 -8.52 24.63 -6.27
C LEU A 85 -7.15 25.28 -6.43
N SER A 86 -6.54 25.23 -7.61
CA SER A 86 -5.24 25.87 -7.86
C SER A 86 -5.35 27.41 -7.82
N ALA A 87 -6.44 27.97 -8.33
CA ALA A 87 -6.65 29.42 -8.40
C ALA A 87 -7.21 30.05 -7.10
N ASP A 88 -7.98 29.30 -6.32
CA ASP A 88 -8.74 29.84 -5.18
C ASP A 88 -8.21 29.33 -3.82
N GLN A 89 -7.60 30.25 -3.06
CA GLN A 89 -7.12 29.98 -1.71
C GLN A 89 -8.24 29.65 -0.71
N ALA A 90 -9.41 30.27 -0.84
CA ALA A 90 -10.55 30.00 0.04
C ALA A 90 -11.09 28.59 -0.20
N ALA A 91 -11.14 28.14 -1.45
CA ALA A 91 -11.51 26.77 -1.80
C ALA A 91 -10.55 25.73 -1.20
N ARG A 92 -9.23 26.00 -1.23
CA ARG A 92 -8.22 25.13 -0.58
C ARG A 92 -8.40 25.10 0.93
N ALA A 93 -8.61 26.26 1.57
CA ALA A 93 -8.86 26.34 3.00
C ALA A 93 -10.12 25.58 3.41
N ALA A 94 -11.20 25.66 2.64
CA ALA A 94 -12.43 24.92 2.90
C ALA A 94 -12.23 23.39 2.81
N LEU A 95 -11.50 22.91 1.79
CA LEU A 95 -11.17 21.49 1.66
C LEU A 95 -10.30 20.99 2.83
N VAL A 96 -9.31 21.77 3.25
CA VAL A 96 -8.45 21.43 4.39
C VAL A 96 -9.26 21.40 5.68
N ALA A 97 -10.09 22.41 5.94
CA ALA A 97 -10.95 22.46 7.12
C ALA A 97 -11.90 21.26 7.18
N LEU A 98 -12.55 20.92 6.07
CA LEU A 98 -13.39 19.73 5.97
C LEU A 98 -12.59 18.44 6.19
N THR A 99 -11.35 18.38 5.67
CA THR A 99 -10.48 17.21 5.87
C THR A 99 -10.12 17.00 7.34
N VAL A 100 -9.79 18.07 8.06
CA VAL A 100 -9.50 18.03 9.50
C VAL A 100 -10.77 17.67 10.29
N GLU A 101 -11.91 18.28 9.97
CA GLU A 101 -13.19 18.00 10.63
C GLU A 101 -13.61 16.53 10.48
N LYS A 102 -13.41 15.93 9.30
CA LYS A 102 -13.81 14.55 9.01
C LYS A 102 -12.78 13.50 9.44
N HIS A 103 -11.59 13.90 9.87
CA HIS A 103 -10.60 12.94 10.35
C HIS A 103 -11.11 12.19 11.59
N PRO A 104 -10.99 10.85 11.63
CA PRO A 104 -11.35 10.09 12.83
C PRO A 104 -10.52 10.55 14.05
N ALA A 105 -11.12 10.53 15.23
CA ALA A 105 -10.44 10.99 16.45
C ALA A 105 -9.18 10.16 16.78
N LEU A 106 -9.28 8.83 16.64
CA LEU A 106 -8.21 7.86 16.91
C LEU A 106 -7.28 7.72 15.69
N VAL A 107 -6.60 8.81 15.34
CA VAL A 107 -5.50 8.83 14.38
C VAL A 107 -4.29 9.48 15.04
N THR A 108 -3.12 8.95 14.71
CA THR A 108 -1.82 9.48 15.14
C THR A 108 -1.35 10.64 14.26
N HIS A 109 -1.80 10.66 13.00
CA HIS A 109 -1.46 11.68 12.01
C HIS A 109 -2.72 12.15 11.29
N VAL A 110 -2.71 13.41 10.87
CA VAL A 110 -3.70 13.92 9.92
C VAL A 110 -3.12 13.79 8.51
N THR A 111 -3.80 13.05 7.65
CA THR A 111 -3.37 12.89 6.25
C THR A 111 -3.95 14.02 5.41
N ALA A 112 -3.10 14.77 4.73
CA ALA A 112 -3.53 15.87 3.88
C ALA A 112 -4.41 15.39 2.70
N PRO A 113 -5.40 16.18 2.27
CA PRO A 113 -6.11 15.90 1.03
C PRO A 113 -5.12 16.05 -0.14
N HIS A 114 -5.19 15.13 -1.11
CA HIS A 114 -4.29 15.11 -2.26
C HIS A 114 -5.03 14.63 -3.51
N PHE A 115 -4.47 14.98 -4.66
CA PHE A 115 -4.98 14.62 -5.99
C PHE A 115 -3.93 13.88 -6.81
N TYR A 116 -4.39 13.20 -7.86
CA TYR A 116 -3.52 12.41 -8.72
C TYR A 116 -2.59 13.28 -9.56
N VAL A 117 -1.28 13.14 -9.36
CA VAL A 117 -0.28 13.99 -9.99
C VAL A 117 0.04 13.50 -11.40
N THR A 118 -0.32 14.32 -12.39
CA THR A 118 0.05 14.13 -13.81
C THR A 118 0.89 15.27 -14.37
N ASP A 119 0.96 16.40 -13.66
CA ASP A 119 1.68 17.61 -14.03
C ASP A 119 2.21 18.35 -12.79
N GLU A 120 3.08 19.34 -13.01
CA GLU A 120 3.68 20.14 -11.94
C GLU A 120 2.64 20.94 -11.15
N ARG A 121 1.58 21.43 -11.81
CA ARG A 121 0.52 22.21 -11.16
C ARG A 121 -0.18 21.39 -10.07
N THR A 122 -0.57 20.15 -10.38
CA THR A 122 -1.20 19.26 -9.41
C THR A 122 -0.24 18.88 -8.29
N ALA A 123 1.06 18.72 -8.63
CA ALA A 123 2.10 18.46 -7.65
C ALA A 123 2.22 19.62 -6.63
N ARG A 124 2.31 20.87 -7.09
CA ARG A 124 2.33 22.08 -6.25
C ARG A 124 1.06 22.25 -5.42
N LEU A 125 -0.12 21.96 -6.00
CA LEU A 125 -1.39 21.97 -5.26
C LEU A 125 -1.34 21.01 -4.06
N ASN A 126 -0.84 19.78 -4.25
CA ASN A 126 -0.75 18.82 -3.16
C ASN A 126 0.22 19.27 -2.05
N VAL A 127 1.33 19.94 -2.41
CA VAL A 127 2.26 20.53 -1.43
C VAL A 127 1.56 21.63 -0.60
N ASP A 128 0.88 22.58 -1.25
CA ASP A 128 0.13 23.64 -0.55
C ASP A 128 -0.99 23.07 0.33
N LEU A 129 -1.70 22.03 -0.12
CA LEU A 129 -2.70 21.34 0.71
C LEU A 129 -2.09 20.65 1.93
N ALA A 130 -0.91 20.04 1.79
CA ALA A 130 -0.19 19.42 2.89
C ALA A 130 0.31 20.47 3.89
N GLU A 131 0.91 21.56 3.43
CA GLU A 131 1.34 22.67 4.27
C GLU A 131 0.17 23.27 5.05
N ARG A 132 -0.94 23.58 4.36
CA ARG A 132 -2.14 24.12 5.01
C ARG A 132 -2.74 23.16 6.03
N THR A 133 -2.72 21.86 5.75
CA THR A 133 -3.19 20.85 6.71
C THR A 133 -2.31 20.87 7.96
N ARG A 134 -0.98 20.91 7.80
CA ARG A 134 -0.04 21.04 8.92
C ARG A 134 -0.30 22.31 9.73
N LEU A 135 -0.47 23.45 9.08
CA LEU A 135 -0.76 24.72 9.75
C LEU A 135 -2.11 24.71 10.48
N ALA A 136 -3.14 24.07 9.91
CA ALA A 136 -4.47 23.99 10.50
C ALA A 136 -4.54 23.05 11.72
N VAL A 137 -3.73 21.99 11.72
CA VAL A 137 -3.66 21.01 12.82
C VAL A 137 -2.70 21.48 13.93
N GLY A 138 -1.71 22.31 13.59
CA GLY A 138 -0.71 22.80 14.54
C GLY A 138 0.28 21.72 14.96
N GLU A 139 0.88 21.88 16.14
CA GLU A 139 1.87 20.94 16.70
C GLU A 139 1.23 19.75 17.42
N ASP A 140 -0.09 19.77 17.61
CA ASP A 140 -0.82 18.74 18.36
C ASP A 140 -0.76 17.35 17.71
N LYS A 141 -0.77 17.31 16.37
CA LYS A 141 -0.67 16.08 15.59
C LYS A 141 0.17 16.26 14.33
N PRO A 142 1.13 15.36 14.05
CA PRO A 142 1.90 15.41 12.82
C PRO A 142 1.00 15.25 11.59
N THR A 143 1.35 15.97 10.53
CA THR A 143 0.70 15.84 9.22
C THR A 143 1.47 14.88 8.33
N ARG A 144 0.73 14.01 7.65
CA ARG A 144 1.25 13.05 6.67
C ARG A 144 0.80 13.46 5.27
N ALA A 145 1.73 13.52 4.32
CA ALA A 145 1.42 13.71 2.91
C ALA A 145 1.24 12.37 2.19
N VAL A 146 0.51 12.39 1.09
CA VAL A 146 0.42 11.27 0.15
C VAL A 146 0.58 11.82 -1.26
N VAL A 147 1.45 11.19 -2.04
CA VAL A 147 1.70 11.54 -3.43
C VAL A 147 1.36 10.35 -4.30
N THR A 148 0.16 10.36 -4.89
CA THR A 148 -0.18 9.44 -5.97
C THR A 148 0.22 10.06 -7.30
N VAL A 149 1.24 9.54 -7.96
CA VAL A 149 1.83 10.13 -9.17
C VAL A 149 1.86 9.16 -10.34
N SER A 150 1.61 9.68 -11.54
CA SER A 150 1.72 8.91 -12.77
C SER A 150 3.18 8.55 -13.07
N THR A 151 3.46 7.27 -13.34
CA THR A 151 4.82 6.85 -13.71
C THR A 151 5.30 7.47 -15.02
N THR A 152 4.39 7.94 -15.87
CA THR A 152 4.72 8.67 -17.11
C THR A 152 4.96 10.16 -16.89
N ALA A 153 4.55 10.70 -15.73
CA ALA A 153 4.73 12.10 -15.38
C ALA A 153 6.03 12.35 -14.59
N LEU A 154 6.61 11.33 -13.94
CA LEU A 154 7.80 11.47 -13.09
C LEU A 154 8.93 12.29 -13.73
N GLY A 155 9.34 11.94 -14.95
CA GLY A 155 10.41 12.66 -15.66
C GLY A 155 10.01 14.01 -16.26
N ARG A 156 8.75 14.45 -16.08
CA ARG A 156 8.22 15.72 -16.60
C ARG A 156 7.95 16.73 -15.49
N ILE A 157 7.95 16.30 -14.23
CA ILE A 157 7.80 17.18 -13.09
C ILE A 157 9.18 17.81 -12.87
N GLY A 158 9.32 19.08 -13.28
CA GLY A 158 10.60 19.81 -13.24
C GLY A 158 10.95 20.40 -11.87
N ILE A 159 10.15 20.09 -10.85
CA ILE A 159 10.36 20.56 -9.47
C ILE A 159 10.90 19.43 -8.61
N ASP A 160 11.72 19.82 -7.63
CA ASP A 160 12.15 18.93 -6.58
C ASP A 160 11.01 18.77 -5.55
N LEU A 161 10.18 17.76 -5.77
CA LEU A 161 9.05 17.49 -4.87
C LEU A 161 9.49 17.19 -3.44
N ALA A 162 10.63 16.53 -3.26
CA ALA A 162 11.14 16.19 -1.94
C ALA A 162 11.47 17.47 -1.16
N ALA A 163 12.21 18.39 -1.79
CA ALA A 163 12.54 19.68 -1.21
C ALA A 163 11.30 20.53 -0.91
N GLU A 164 10.30 20.53 -1.80
CA GLU A 164 9.05 21.27 -1.62
C GLU A 164 8.24 20.75 -0.41
N TYR A 165 8.10 19.42 -0.26
CA TYR A 165 7.43 18.83 0.92
C TYR A 165 8.20 19.05 2.22
N ALA A 166 9.53 18.93 2.19
CA ALA A 166 10.37 19.21 3.35
C ALA A 166 10.28 20.69 3.77
N SER A 167 10.31 21.61 2.81
CA SER A 167 10.14 23.05 3.06
C SER A 167 8.76 23.40 3.62
N ALA A 168 7.72 22.66 3.21
CA ALA A 168 6.38 22.74 3.78
C ALA A 168 6.29 22.19 5.22
N GLY A 169 7.39 21.67 5.78
CA GLY A 169 7.47 21.11 7.14
C GLY A 169 6.81 19.74 7.28
N ILE A 170 6.65 19.00 6.18
CA ILE A 170 6.14 17.63 6.22
C ILE A 170 7.28 16.69 6.58
N GLY A 171 7.07 15.78 7.54
CA GLY A 171 8.05 14.78 7.95
C GLY A 171 7.68 13.33 7.60
N HIS A 172 6.44 13.10 7.15
CA HIS A 172 5.92 11.77 6.83
C HIS A 172 5.22 11.77 5.48
N ILE A 173 5.60 10.86 4.58
CA ILE A 173 5.04 10.80 3.24
C ILE A 173 4.83 9.37 2.74
N GLU A 174 3.71 9.15 2.04
CA GLU A 174 3.49 7.95 1.25
C GLU A 174 3.56 8.26 -0.24
N ILE A 175 4.45 7.58 -0.94
CA ILE A 175 4.59 7.71 -2.39
C ILE A 175 3.90 6.53 -3.05
N ARG A 176 2.95 6.82 -3.96
CA ARG A 176 2.19 5.83 -4.72
C ARG A 176 2.41 6.08 -6.21
N LEU A 177 3.15 5.20 -6.86
CA LEU A 177 3.39 5.26 -8.30
C LEU A 177 2.24 4.56 -9.05
N SER A 178 1.69 5.16 -10.10
CA SER A 178 0.56 4.58 -10.85
C SER A 178 0.82 4.55 -12.36
N PRO A 179 0.62 3.40 -13.03
CA PRO A 179 0.47 2.06 -12.44
C PRO A 179 1.78 1.56 -11.81
N PHE A 180 1.77 0.79 -10.73
CA PHE A 180 2.97 0.16 -10.15
C PHE A 180 2.64 -0.99 -9.19
N GLY A 181 3.58 -1.89 -8.95
CA GLY A 181 3.43 -3.00 -7.99
C GLY A 181 2.90 -4.30 -8.59
N GLY A 182 2.72 -4.39 -9.92
CA GLY A 182 2.30 -5.61 -10.58
C GLY A 182 3.38 -6.70 -10.66
N ASP A 183 3.04 -7.85 -11.27
CA ASP A 183 3.98 -8.96 -11.53
C ASP A 183 4.76 -8.84 -12.87
N ASP A 184 4.50 -7.77 -13.63
CA ASP A 184 5.12 -7.46 -14.95
C ASP A 184 5.86 -6.11 -14.96
N GLU A 185 6.46 -5.72 -13.84
CA GLU A 185 7.23 -4.49 -13.73
C GLU A 185 8.67 -4.71 -14.19
N GLY A 186 9.17 -3.82 -15.04
CA GLY A 186 10.54 -3.88 -15.56
C GLY A 186 11.53 -3.10 -14.69
N ILE A 187 12.79 -3.55 -14.69
CA ILE A 187 13.90 -2.99 -13.90
C ILE A 187 14.04 -1.47 -13.98
N ARG A 188 13.92 -0.86 -15.18
CA ARG A 188 14.03 0.60 -15.35
C ARG A 188 13.01 1.35 -14.48
N LYS A 189 11.78 0.83 -14.40
CA LYS A 189 10.70 1.47 -13.64
C LYS A 189 10.91 1.30 -12.13
N ILE A 190 11.46 0.15 -11.71
CA ILE A 190 11.85 -0.10 -10.31
C ILE A 190 12.97 0.85 -9.90
N ARG A 191 14.03 1.00 -10.72
CA ARG A 191 15.10 2.00 -10.51
C ARG A 191 14.57 3.41 -10.34
N THR A 192 13.70 3.83 -11.25
CA THR A 192 13.08 5.16 -11.16
C THR A 192 12.26 5.32 -9.87
N ALA A 193 11.59 4.26 -9.42
CA ALA A 193 10.88 4.28 -8.15
C ALA A 193 11.86 4.43 -6.98
N PHE A 194 12.91 3.63 -6.89
CA PHE A 194 13.88 3.67 -5.80
C PHE A 194 14.61 5.00 -5.73
N ALA A 195 15.10 5.52 -6.87
CA ALA A 195 15.71 6.83 -6.94
C ALA A 195 14.78 7.96 -6.46
N MET A 196 13.48 7.87 -6.75
CA MET A 196 12.50 8.83 -6.22
C MET A 196 12.36 8.70 -4.71
N LEU A 197 12.35 7.49 -4.14
CA LEU A 197 12.26 7.33 -2.69
C LEU A 197 13.50 7.88 -1.99
N ASP A 198 14.68 7.63 -2.56
CA ASP A 198 15.97 8.13 -2.05
C ASP A 198 16.00 9.66 -2.01
N GLN A 199 15.51 10.34 -3.06
CA GLN A 199 15.38 11.81 -3.05
C GLN A 199 14.56 12.30 -1.86
N PHE A 200 13.43 11.68 -1.54
CA PHE A 200 12.64 12.09 -0.38
C PHE A 200 13.38 11.81 0.94
N ARG A 201 14.13 10.71 1.02
CA ARG A 201 14.92 10.38 2.20
C ARG A 201 16.13 11.28 2.40
N GLU A 202 16.78 11.74 1.34
CA GLU A 202 17.86 12.72 1.39
C GLU A 202 17.41 14.07 1.99
N HIS A 203 16.10 14.32 1.98
CA HIS A 203 15.43 15.45 2.63
C HIS A 203 14.86 15.11 4.02
N ASP A 204 15.36 14.04 4.68
CA ASP A 204 14.99 13.59 6.03
C ASP A 204 13.49 13.25 6.20
N LEU A 205 12.80 12.90 5.11
CA LEU A 205 11.40 12.48 5.15
C LEU A 205 11.30 11.00 5.53
N ASN A 206 10.33 10.65 6.38
CA ASN A 206 9.96 9.26 6.61
C ASN A 206 9.12 8.76 5.42
N VAL A 207 9.69 7.87 4.61
CA VAL A 207 9.14 7.46 3.32
C VAL A 207 8.46 6.09 3.40
N THR A 208 7.18 6.06 3.00
CA THR A 208 6.44 4.83 2.74
C THR A 208 6.23 4.62 1.24
N LEU A 209 6.67 3.48 0.69
CA LEU A 209 6.28 3.08 -0.68
C LEU A 209 4.91 2.40 -0.66
N GLY A 210 3.88 3.12 -1.11
CA GLY A 210 2.49 2.70 -0.97
C GLY A 210 2.03 1.65 -1.98
N LEU A 211 1.26 0.65 -1.50
CA LEU A 211 0.53 -0.36 -2.28
C LEU A 211 1.40 -1.06 -3.35
N SER A 212 2.53 -1.62 -2.92
CA SER A 212 3.65 -2.00 -3.80
C SER A 212 4.13 -3.45 -3.67
N GLY A 213 3.48 -4.28 -2.85
CA GLY A 213 3.66 -5.73 -2.83
C GLY A 213 5.11 -6.19 -2.59
N ASN A 214 5.68 -6.95 -3.53
CA ASN A 214 7.08 -7.41 -3.46
C ASN A 214 8.08 -6.26 -3.65
N ILE A 215 7.75 -5.26 -4.46
CA ILE A 215 8.65 -4.12 -4.70
C ILE A 215 8.81 -3.30 -3.42
N GLY A 216 7.71 -3.09 -2.68
CA GLY A 216 7.72 -2.46 -1.37
C GLY A 216 8.63 -3.15 -0.36
N ARG A 217 8.57 -4.48 -0.32
CA ARG A 217 9.43 -5.27 0.56
C ARG A 217 10.91 -5.15 0.17
N ALA A 218 11.23 -5.21 -1.12
CA ALA A 218 12.60 -5.02 -1.60
C ALA A 218 13.11 -3.59 -1.31
N ALA A 219 12.29 -2.56 -1.53
CA ALA A 219 12.64 -1.18 -1.17
C ALA A 219 12.97 -1.03 0.32
N LEU A 220 12.19 -1.69 1.20
CA LEU A 220 12.45 -1.73 2.64
C LEU A 220 13.73 -2.51 2.99
N ALA A 221 13.98 -3.63 2.30
CA ALA A 221 15.17 -4.46 2.51
C ALA A 221 16.46 -3.70 2.16
N MET A 222 16.46 -3.02 1.01
CA MET A 222 17.58 -2.23 0.49
C MET A 222 17.73 -0.88 1.18
N GLY A 223 16.69 -0.43 1.88
CA GLY A 223 16.72 0.84 2.57
C GLY A 223 16.50 2.02 1.64
N HIS A 224 15.63 1.90 0.63
CA HIS A 224 15.05 3.04 -0.09
C HIS A 224 13.78 3.57 0.60
N ALA A 225 13.14 2.78 1.46
CA ALA A 225 11.94 3.18 2.19
C ALA A 225 11.99 2.74 3.65
N ASP A 226 11.37 3.54 4.53
CA ASP A 226 11.19 3.18 5.94
C ASP A 226 10.06 2.18 6.12
N ALA A 227 9.07 2.23 5.23
CA ALA A 227 7.95 1.31 5.24
C ALA A 227 7.40 1.05 3.83
N TYR A 228 6.56 0.03 3.71
CA TYR A 228 5.70 -0.14 2.55
C TYR A 228 4.28 -0.49 2.97
N SER A 229 3.29 -0.12 2.17
CA SER A 229 1.88 -0.37 2.47
C SER A 229 1.25 -1.42 1.56
N VAL A 230 0.31 -2.19 2.11
CA VAL A 230 -0.53 -3.16 1.39
C VAL A 230 -1.93 -3.19 1.99
N GLY A 231 -2.94 -3.61 1.22
CA GLY A 231 -4.25 -3.95 1.77
C GLY A 231 -4.28 -5.38 2.31
N VAL A 232 -5.22 -5.69 3.20
CA VAL A 232 -5.34 -7.06 3.75
C VAL A 232 -5.88 -8.02 2.68
N GLY A 233 -4.97 -8.77 2.05
CA GLY A 233 -5.31 -9.68 0.93
C GLY A 233 -5.68 -8.98 -0.38
N MET A 234 -5.40 -7.68 -0.50
CA MET A 234 -5.70 -6.85 -1.68
C MET A 234 -4.78 -5.63 -1.76
N LEU A 235 -4.91 -4.82 -2.81
CA LEU A 235 -4.18 -3.55 -2.96
C LEU A 235 -2.64 -3.69 -2.82
N GLU A 236 -2.07 -4.71 -3.45
CA GLU A 236 -0.61 -4.86 -3.56
C GLU A 236 -0.02 -4.16 -4.80
N LYS A 237 -0.87 -3.41 -5.52
CA LYS A 237 -0.52 -2.58 -6.66
C LYS A 237 -1.39 -1.34 -6.72
N VAL A 238 -0.85 -0.25 -7.24
CA VAL A 238 -1.59 0.97 -7.55
C VAL A 238 -1.96 0.98 -9.02
N ASN A 239 -3.23 1.28 -9.32
CA ASN A 239 -3.66 1.64 -10.66
C ASN A 239 -4.81 2.65 -10.56
N HIS A 240 -4.46 3.94 -10.62
CA HIS A 240 -5.40 5.03 -10.47
C HIS A 240 -6.46 5.00 -11.60
N ALA A 241 -6.03 4.81 -12.85
CA ALA A 241 -6.95 4.75 -13.99
C ALA A 241 -7.98 3.62 -13.85
N GLN A 242 -7.56 2.43 -13.43
CA GLN A 242 -8.48 1.32 -13.16
C GLN A 242 -9.43 1.64 -11.99
N THR A 243 -8.93 2.32 -10.95
CA THR A 243 -9.74 2.73 -9.79
C THR A 243 -10.83 3.69 -10.23
N MET A 244 -10.49 4.74 -10.99
CA MET A 244 -11.47 5.69 -11.52
C MET A 244 -12.46 5.05 -12.48
N ALA A 245 -11.99 4.15 -13.35
CA ALA A 245 -12.87 3.39 -14.25
C ALA A 245 -13.92 2.56 -13.51
N ARG A 246 -13.65 2.09 -12.28
CA ARG A 246 -14.65 1.40 -11.45
C ARG A 246 -15.72 2.35 -10.93
N TYR A 247 -15.35 3.56 -10.52
CA TYR A 247 -16.31 4.57 -10.05
C TYR A 247 -17.22 5.06 -11.17
N ARG A 248 -16.77 5.07 -12.42
CA ARG A 248 -17.61 5.45 -13.57
C ARG A 248 -18.64 4.38 -13.95
N ARG A 249 -18.52 3.14 -13.44
CA ARG A 249 -19.48 2.07 -13.73
C ARG A 249 -20.67 2.17 -12.79
N ALA A 250 -21.88 2.11 -13.37
CA ALA A 250 -23.10 2.03 -12.59
C ALA A 250 -23.07 0.79 -11.68
N PRO A 251 -23.54 0.90 -10.43
CA PRO A 251 -23.75 -0.27 -9.58
C PRO A 251 -24.68 -1.26 -10.29
N ASP A 252 -24.32 -2.54 -10.20
CA ASP A 252 -25.15 -3.62 -10.69
C ASP A 252 -26.34 -3.79 -9.72
N PRO A 253 -27.59 -3.54 -10.13
CA PRO A 253 -28.75 -3.58 -9.24
C PRO A 253 -29.03 -4.99 -8.70
N ASP A 254 -28.57 -6.02 -9.42
CA ASP A 254 -28.80 -7.43 -9.08
C ASP A 254 -27.70 -8.01 -8.17
N LYS A 255 -26.65 -7.22 -7.87
CA LYS A 255 -25.63 -7.60 -6.90
C LYS A 255 -25.89 -6.93 -5.57
N ASP A 256 -26.05 -7.75 -4.53
CA ASP A 256 -26.03 -7.29 -3.15
C ASP A 256 -24.82 -6.39 -2.91
N GLN A 257 -25.08 -5.13 -2.56
CA GLN A 257 -24.04 -4.14 -2.26
C GLN A 257 -23.25 -4.47 -0.97
N GLY A 258 -23.63 -5.56 -0.28
CA GLY A 258 -23.11 -6.01 1.00
C GLY A 258 -21.99 -7.03 0.86
N GLY A 259 -20.86 -6.63 0.27
CA GLY A 259 -19.69 -7.51 0.20
C GLY A 259 -18.53 -6.83 -0.49
N GLY A 260 -17.60 -6.27 0.28
CA GLY A 260 -16.33 -5.82 -0.30
C GLY A 260 -15.65 -6.94 -1.08
N ALA A 261 -14.84 -6.58 -2.08
CA ALA A 261 -14.12 -7.56 -2.89
C ALA A 261 -13.42 -8.59 -1.98
N ALA A 262 -13.69 -9.87 -2.22
CA ALA A 262 -13.11 -10.94 -1.44
C ALA A 262 -11.59 -10.91 -1.63
N GLY A 263 -10.85 -10.60 -0.56
CA GLY A 263 -9.40 -10.63 -0.56
C GLY A 263 -8.88 -11.97 -1.08
N GLY A 264 -7.78 -11.91 -1.83
CA GLY A 264 -7.07 -13.10 -2.28
C GLY A 264 -6.36 -13.79 -1.12
N ILE A 265 -5.71 -14.90 -1.44
CA ILE A 265 -5.04 -15.76 -0.47
C ILE A 265 -3.55 -15.65 -0.71
N TYR A 266 -2.86 -15.09 0.28
CA TYR A 266 -1.41 -14.92 0.19
C TYR A 266 -0.71 -16.25 0.36
N LEU A 267 0.24 -16.56 -0.51
CA LEU A 267 1.07 -17.75 -0.41
C LEU A 267 2.52 -17.27 -0.27
N PRO A 268 3.06 -17.20 0.97
CA PRO A 268 4.35 -16.56 1.29
C PRO A 268 5.52 -17.02 0.41
N ARG A 269 5.63 -18.33 0.20
CA ARG A 269 6.73 -18.93 -0.58
C ARG A 269 6.61 -18.65 -2.09
N LEU A 270 5.42 -18.34 -2.57
CA LEU A 270 5.22 -17.79 -3.93
C LEU A 270 5.41 -16.28 -3.96
N GLY A 271 5.44 -15.61 -2.80
CA GLY A 271 5.41 -14.16 -2.68
C GLY A 271 4.20 -13.53 -3.39
N ALA A 272 3.06 -14.22 -3.43
CA ALA A 272 1.92 -13.84 -4.27
C ALA A 272 0.58 -13.96 -3.53
N THR A 273 -0.30 -12.99 -3.74
CA THR A 273 -1.72 -13.09 -3.39
C THR A 273 -2.51 -13.64 -4.56
N VAL A 274 -3.03 -14.86 -4.44
CA VAL A 274 -3.70 -15.56 -5.55
C VAL A 274 -5.23 -15.63 -5.33
N PRO A 275 -6.04 -15.78 -6.39
CA PRO A 275 -7.47 -16.02 -6.24
C PRO A 275 -7.77 -17.30 -5.45
N ALA A 276 -8.90 -17.34 -4.75
CA ALA A 276 -9.29 -18.49 -3.93
C ALA A 276 -9.41 -19.81 -4.72
N LYS A 277 -9.68 -19.74 -6.04
CA LYS A 277 -9.66 -20.91 -6.92
C LYS A 277 -8.25 -21.49 -7.06
N ALA A 278 -7.27 -20.63 -7.39
CA ALA A 278 -5.87 -21.02 -7.54
C ALA A 278 -5.32 -21.57 -6.21
N ALA A 279 -5.55 -20.88 -5.09
CA ALA A 279 -5.12 -21.35 -3.77
C ALA A 279 -5.71 -22.72 -3.41
N ARG A 280 -7.00 -22.96 -3.66
CA ARG A 280 -7.62 -24.27 -3.41
C ARG A 280 -6.97 -25.37 -4.23
N GLN A 281 -6.72 -25.12 -5.51
CA GLN A 281 -6.02 -26.06 -6.38
C GLN A 281 -4.65 -26.39 -5.80
N LEU A 282 -3.83 -25.37 -5.52
CA LEU A 282 -2.47 -25.56 -5.01
C LEU A 282 -2.42 -26.28 -3.64
N LEU A 283 -3.31 -25.93 -2.71
CA LEU A 283 -3.31 -26.52 -1.37
C LEU A 283 -3.91 -27.95 -1.34
N SER A 284 -4.65 -28.35 -2.39
CA SER A 284 -5.17 -29.71 -2.53
C SER A 284 -4.13 -30.72 -3.02
N HIS A 285 -3.10 -30.27 -3.73
CA HIS A 285 -2.04 -31.12 -4.27
C HIS A 285 -1.00 -31.50 -3.20
N THR A 286 -0.90 -32.79 -2.88
CA THR A 286 -0.08 -33.28 -1.75
C THR A 286 1.42 -33.02 -1.88
N ASP A 287 1.91 -32.91 -3.11
CA ASP A 287 3.31 -32.75 -3.48
C ASP A 287 3.80 -31.29 -3.46
N ILE A 288 2.90 -30.31 -3.68
CA ILE A 288 3.24 -28.87 -3.66
C ILE A 288 2.71 -28.14 -2.42
N ARG A 289 1.60 -28.57 -1.81
CA ARG A 289 0.94 -27.86 -0.69
C ARG A 289 1.86 -27.58 0.51
N THR A 290 2.84 -28.46 0.75
CA THR A 290 3.82 -28.31 1.84
C THR A 290 4.88 -27.26 1.54
N ARG A 291 5.11 -26.94 0.26
CA ARG A 291 6.06 -25.93 -0.22
C ARG A 291 5.43 -24.55 -0.37
N VAL A 292 4.14 -24.47 -0.72
CA VAL A 292 3.45 -23.18 -0.95
C VAL A 292 2.55 -22.74 0.20
N GLY A 293 2.12 -23.68 1.05
CA GLY A 293 1.29 -23.40 2.21
C GLY A 293 2.03 -22.63 3.31
N CYS A 294 1.26 -22.00 4.19
CA CYS A 294 1.79 -21.31 5.36
C CYS A 294 1.87 -22.25 6.56
N ARG A 295 2.97 -22.16 7.31
CA ARG A 295 3.19 -22.92 8.55
C ARG A 295 3.56 -22.02 9.74
N ILE A 296 3.31 -20.72 9.59
CA ILE A 296 3.66 -19.69 10.57
C ILE A 296 2.45 -19.42 11.47
N GLY A 297 2.70 -19.13 12.75
CA GLY A 297 1.67 -18.73 13.71
C GLY A 297 0.48 -19.69 13.77
N SER A 298 -0.73 -19.15 13.67
CA SER A 298 -2.00 -19.89 13.69
C SER A 298 -2.15 -20.88 12.53
N CYS A 299 -1.43 -20.68 11.41
CA CYS A 299 -1.48 -21.58 10.24
C CYS A 299 -0.62 -22.84 10.42
N ARG A 300 0.20 -22.94 11.48
CA ARG A 300 1.07 -24.12 11.73
C ARG A 300 0.31 -25.45 11.75
N ASN A 301 -0.93 -25.43 12.23
CA ASN A 301 -1.71 -26.64 12.48
C ASN A 301 -2.64 -27.04 11.32
N SER A 302 -2.71 -26.26 10.23
CA SER A 302 -3.60 -26.54 9.11
C SER A 302 -3.00 -26.14 7.77
N VAL A 303 -2.93 -27.10 6.84
CA VAL A 303 -2.50 -26.85 5.44
C VAL A 303 -3.54 -26.02 4.69
N THR A 304 -4.80 -26.07 5.09
CA THR A 304 -5.89 -25.24 4.53
C THR A 304 -6.15 -23.97 5.32
N GLY A 305 -5.42 -23.72 6.42
CA GLY A 305 -5.58 -22.52 7.25
C GLY A 305 -5.65 -21.20 6.47
N PRO A 306 -4.83 -20.99 5.41
CA PRO A 306 -4.94 -19.83 4.54
C PRO A 306 -6.28 -19.66 3.82
N LEU A 307 -7.03 -20.74 3.60
CA LEU A 307 -8.37 -20.74 3.00
C LEU A 307 -9.45 -20.39 4.04
N ASP A 308 -9.28 -20.89 5.26
CA ASP A 308 -10.27 -20.81 6.34
C ASP A 308 -10.29 -19.40 6.98
N ASP A 309 -9.10 -18.84 7.27
CA ASP A 309 -8.95 -17.48 7.79
C ASP A 309 -7.88 -16.69 7.02
N ARG A 310 -8.23 -16.38 5.77
CA ARG A 310 -7.40 -15.62 4.83
C ARG A 310 -6.91 -14.25 5.34
N ARG A 311 -7.68 -13.56 6.21
CA ARG A 311 -7.30 -12.23 6.70
C ARG A 311 -6.25 -12.32 7.80
N ALA A 312 -6.50 -13.12 8.83
CA ALA A 312 -5.51 -13.33 9.87
C ALA A 312 -4.23 -13.94 9.29
N HIS A 313 -4.37 -14.92 8.38
CA HIS A 313 -3.25 -15.50 7.66
C HIS A 313 -2.42 -14.45 6.90
N TYR A 314 -3.07 -13.52 6.18
CA TYR A 314 -2.39 -12.45 5.46
C TYR A 314 -1.57 -11.56 6.40
N LEU A 315 -2.20 -11.08 7.49
CA LEU A 315 -1.57 -10.20 8.47
C LEU A 315 -0.33 -10.85 9.10
N HIS A 316 -0.50 -12.05 9.67
CA HIS A 316 0.61 -12.77 10.32
C HIS A 316 1.74 -13.11 9.35
N SER A 317 1.41 -13.56 8.14
CA SER A 317 2.43 -13.94 7.16
C SER A 317 3.28 -12.74 6.74
N ARG A 318 2.65 -11.63 6.38
CA ARG A 318 3.36 -10.43 5.90
C ARG A 318 4.13 -9.74 7.02
N ALA A 319 3.57 -9.68 8.24
CA ALA A 319 4.27 -9.13 9.40
C ALA A 319 5.49 -9.99 9.78
N SER A 320 5.33 -11.32 9.84
CA SER A 320 6.43 -12.24 10.14
C SER A 320 7.57 -12.16 9.12
N GLU A 321 7.23 -12.05 7.83
CA GLU A 321 8.21 -11.86 6.75
C GLU A 321 9.07 -10.60 6.95
N VAL A 322 8.42 -9.49 7.30
CA VAL A 322 9.10 -8.22 7.56
C VAL A 322 9.90 -8.28 8.85
N ALA A 323 9.35 -8.88 9.91
CA ALA A 323 10.06 -9.09 11.16
C ALA A 323 11.31 -9.95 10.99
N GLU A 324 11.26 -11.00 10.17
CA GLU A 324 12.43 -11.84 9.87
C GLU A 324 13.52 -11.08 9.12
N MET A 325 13.14 -10.30 8.12
CA MET A 325 14.06 -9.44 7.37
C MET A 325 14.69 -8.36 8.26
N LEU A 326 13.89 -7.65 9.06
CA LEU A 326 14.39 -6.54 9.90
C LEU A 326 15.28 -7.01 11.05
N ARG A 327 15.13 -8.26 11.52
CA ARG A 327 16.05 -8.90 12.49
C ARG A 327 17.48 -9.04 11.97
N ARG A 328 17.71 -8.85 10.67
CA ARG A 328 19.00 -9.01 10.03
C ARG A 328 19.69 -7.66 9.88
N PRO A 329 21.03 -7.59 10.01
CA PRO A 329 21.78 -6.37 9.74
C PRO A 329 21.47 -5.83 8.35
N ALA A 330 21.36 -4.50 8.22
CA ALA A 330 20.99 -3.85 6.95
C ALA A 330 21.81 -4.34 5.74
N PRO A 331 23.16 -4.49 5.83
CA PRO A 331 23.95 -4.96 4.69
C PRO A 331 23.59 -6.37 4.18
N TRP A 332 22.92 -7.21 4.97
CA TRP A 332 22.59 -8.58 4.60
C TRP A 332 21.16 -8.76 4.09
N ARG A 333 20.31 -7.72 4.23
CA ARG A 333 18.89 -7.81 3.88
C ARG A 333 18.69 -8.01 2.38
N GLY A 334 19.49 -7.35 1.54
CA GLY A 334 19.44 -7.51 0.08
C GLY A 334 19.73 -8.95 -0.36
N ALA A 335 20.81 -9.57 0.16
CA ALA A 335 21.16 -10.95 -0.19
C ALA A 335 20.06 -11.95 0.22
N MET A 336 19.46 -11.75 1.40
CA MET A 336 18.32 -12.57 1.83
C MET A 336 17.08 -12.37 0.96
N GLU A 337 16.85 -11.14 0.48
CA GLU A 337 15.75 -10.85 -0.41
C GLU A 337 15.98 -11.51 -1.79
N ILE A 338 17.21 -11.56 -2.29
CA ILE A 338 17.58 -12.35 -3.49
C ILE A 338 17.24 -13.83 -3.30
N ASP A 339 17.66 -14.45 -2.20
CA ASP A 339 17.37 -15.87 -1.91
C ASP A 339 15.87 -16.16 -1.94
N ARG A 340 15.08 -15.30 -1.29
CA ARG A 340 13.62 -15.38 -1.27
C ARG A 340 13.02 -15.24 -2.67
N LEU A 341 13.47 -14.26 -3.44
CA LEU A 341 12.96 -13.96 -4.78
C LEU A 341 13.26 -15.11 -5.74
N ASN A 342 14.48 -15.66 -5.72
CA ASN A 342 14.87 -16.82 -6.52
C ASN A 342 14.05 -18.06 -6.18
N GLU A 343 13.78 -18.30 -4.89
CA GLU A 343 12.90 -19.39 -4.49
C GLU A 343 11.47 -19.19 -5.03
N ALA A 344 10.93 -17.97 -4.88
CA ALA A 344 9.61 -17.65 -5.39
C ALA A 344 9.50 -17.78 -6.91
N ILE A 345 10.54 -17.38 -7.67
CA ILE A 345 10.62 -17.57 -9.12
C ILE A 345 10.55 -19.05 -9.47
N GLY A 346 11.42 -19.88 -8.88
CA GLY A 346 11.46 -21.32 -9.16
C GLY A 346 10.14 -22.03 -8.80
N LEU A 347 9.50 -21.63 -7.68
CA LEU A 347 8.20 -22.16 -7.31
C LEU A 347 7.07 -21.68 -8.22
N ARG A 348 7.06 -20.41 -8.66
CA ARG A 348 6.07 -19.90 -9.62
C ARG A 348 6.16 -20.61 -10.96
N ASP A 349 7.38 -20.81 -11.48
CA ASP A 349 7.61 -21.52 -12.73
C ASP A 349 7.06 -22.96 -12.65
N ARG A 350 7.42 -23.69 -11.58
CA ARG A 350 6.91 -25.05 -11.34
C ARG A 350 5.38 -25.09 -11.18
N VAL A 351 4.80 -24.13 -10.46
CA VAL A 351 3.35 -23.99 -10.26
C VAL A 351 2.61 -23.76 -11.58
N ASN A 352 3.13 -22.86 -12.40
CA ASN A 352 2.56 -22.53 -13.71
C ASN A 352 2.64 -23.70 -14.71
N GLU A 353 3.66 -24.56 -14.59
CA GLU A 353 3.87 -25.69 -15.50
C GLU A 353 3.04 -26.92 -15.15
N HIS A 354 2.84 -27.20 -13.85
CA HIS A 354 2.31 -28.50 -13.42
C HIS A 354 1.04 -28.46 -12.57
N TYR A 355 0.69 -27.30 -11.97
CA TYR A 355 -0.30 -27.28 -10.89
C TYR A 355 -1.47 -26.32 -11.10
N LEU A 356 -1.35 -25.33 -11.97
CA LEU A 356 -2.46 -24.45 -12.33
C LEU A 356 -3.14 -24.96 -13.60
N SER A 357 -4.47 -24.89 -13.63
CA SER A 357 -5.24 -25.19 -14.83
C SER A 357 -5.20 -24.00 -15.80
N ASP A 358 -5.45 -24.27 -17.08
CA ASP A 358 -5.37 -23.26 -18.15
C ASP A 358 -6.31 -22.06 -17.96
N ASP A 359 -7.39 -22.25 -17.20
CA ASP A 359 -8.38 -21.22 -16.88
C ASP A 359 -8.00 -20.37 -15.65
N VAL A 360 -6.86 -20.64 -15.02
CA VAL A 360 -6.27 -19.82 -13.95
C VAL A 360 -5.13 -18.98 -14.53
N HIS A 361 -5.13 -17.68 -14.24
CA HIS A 361 -4.06 -16.79 -14.68
C HIS A 361 -2.71 -17.22 -14.08
N LYS A 362 -1.70 -17.36 -14.94
CA LYS A 362 -0.34 -17.71 -14.53
C LYS A 362 0.26 -16.64 -13.64
N LEU A 363 1.12 -17.09 -12.72
CA LEU A 363 1.85 -16.21 -11.81
C LEU A 363 3.04 -15.60 -12.57
N GLY A 364 3.06 -14.27 -12.74
CA GLY A 364 4.16 -13.59 -13.43
C GLY A 364 5.45 -13.64 -12.61
N THR A 365 6.61 -13.64 -13.27
CA THR A 365 7.93 -13.68 -12.59
C THR A 365 8.81 -12.49 -12.94
N ARG A 366 8.39 -11.63 -13.87
CA ARG A 366 9.24 -10.56 -14.41
C ARG A 366 9.63 -9.55 -13.33
N THR A 367 8.68 -9.09 -12.52
CA THR A 367 8.98 -8.20 -11.40
C THR A 367 10.01 -8.79 -10.46
N LEU A 368 9.89 -10.09 -10.12
CA LEU A 368 10.83 -10.74 -9.20
C LEU A 368 12.24 -10.81 -9.79
N ARG A 369 12.36 -11.15 -11.08
CA ARG A 369 13.64 -11.17 -11.80
C ARG A 369 14.26 -9.78 -11.86
N SER A 370 13.47 -8.76 -12.19
CA SER A 370 13.93 -7.37 -12.20
C SER A 370 14.35 -6.86 -10.82
N LEU A 371 13.77 -7.37 -9.73
CA LEU A 371 14.23 -7.06 -8.37
C LEU A 371 15.56 -7.76 -8.04
N VAL A 372 15.74 -9.02 -8.44
CA VAL A 372 17.02 -9.73 -8.27
C VAL A 372 18.14 -8.97 -8.99
N ASP A 373 17.92 -8.67 -10.29
CA ASP A 373 18.88 -7.93 -11.10
C ASP A 373 19.24 -6.56 -10.48
N GLU A 374 18.28 -5.91 -9.83
CA GLU A 374 18.50 -4.62 -9.18
C GLU A 374 19.31 -4.72 -7.90
N ILE A 375 18.96 -5.66 -7.02
CA ILE A 375 19.67 -5.85 -5.76
C ILE A 375 21.13 -6.26 -6.03
N GLU A 376 21.36 -7.15 -7.00
CA GLU A 376 22.70 -7.55 -7.42
C GLU A 376 23.50 -6.37 -7.97
N HIS A 377 22.86 -5.49 -8.74
CA HIS A 377 23.50 -4.30 -9.29
C HIS A 377 23.99 -3.34 -8.20
N GLU A 378 23.14 -3.03 -7.20
CA GLU A 378 23.52 -2.15 -6.09
C GLU A 378 24.60 -2.75 -5.20
N GLN A 379 24.54 -4.05 -4.93
CA GLN A 379 25.58 -4.75 -4.15
C GLN A 379 26.95 -4.71 -4.84
N GLN A 380 26.98 -4.81 -6.18
CA GLN A 380 28.20 -4.67 -6.96
C GLN A 380 28.74 -3.23 -6.95
N GLN A 381 27.88 -2.21 -6.86
CA GLN A 381 28.30 -0.82 -6.76
C GLN A 381 28.81 -0.43 -5.36
N ALA A 382 28.34 -1.13 -4.32
CA ALA A 382 28.73 -0.89 -2.94
C ALA A 382 30.00 -1.65 -2.50
N SER A 383 30.48 -2.59 -3.33
CA SER A 383 31.73 -3.37 -3.13
C SER A 383 32.91 -2.68 -3.79
#